data_AF-A0A2M9XSU2-F1
#
_entry.id   AF-A0A2M9XSU2-F1
#
_cell.length_a   1.000
_cell.length_b   1.000
_cell.length_c   1.000
_cell.angle_alpha   90.00
_cell.angle_beta   90.00
_cell.angle_gamma   90.00
#
_symmetry.space_group_name_H-M   'P 1'
#
loop_
_entity.id
_entity.type
_entity.pdbx_description
1 polymer ?
#
loop_
_entity_poly.entity_id
_entity_poly.type
_entity_poly.pdbx_seq_one_letter_code
_entity_poly.pdbx_strand_id
1 'polypeptide(L)'
;MIFCLGCYQKNTDADFYTFEEANTKLIFAYESKDVTCNTNRRVTAFVPGRSRKKDIDLCVSAVLAVSCQSWSSTSADSTPATCKAIEFRY
;
A
#
# COMPACT_ATOMS: atom_id res chain seq x y z
N MET A 1 -43.68 -4.37 -10.91
CA MET A 1 -42.81 -3.83 -11.97
C MET A 1 -41.39 -3.86 -11.42
N ILE A 2 -40.59 -4.85 -11.84
CA ILE A 2 -39.20 -5.02 -11.42
C ILE A 2 -38.38 -3.99 -12.19
N PHE A 3 -37.95 -2.93 -11.53
CA PHE A 3 -36.88 -2.08 -12.05
C PHE A 3 -35.58 -2.54 -11.41
N CYS A 4 -34.72 -3.12 -12.24
CA CYS A 4 -33.35 -3.45 -11.92
C CYS A 4 -32.69 -2.27 -11.18
N LEU A 5 -32.31 -2.48 -9.93
CA LEU A 5 -31.22 -1.76 -9.28
C LEU A 5 -29.96 -2.07 -10.10
N GLY A 6 -29.78 -1.32 -11.19
CA GLY A 6 -28.60 -1.40 -12.04
C GLY A 6 -27.38 -1.27 -11.15
N CYS A 7 -26.50 -2.26 -11.26
CA CYS A 7 -25.22 -2.30 -10.58
C CYS A 7 -24.48 -0.98 -10.81
N TYR A 8 -24.50 -0.07 -9.84
CA TYR A 8 -23.64 1.09 -9.84
C TYR A 8 -22.22 0.59 -9.56
N GLN A 9 -21.51 0.15 -10.59
CA GLN A 9 -20.07 -0.01 -10.52
C GLN A 9 -19.46 1.39 -10.45
N LYS A 10 -19.31 1.90 -9.23
CA LYS A 10 -18.49 3.08 -8.93
C LYS A 10 -17.02 2.75 -9.18
N ASN A 11 -16.64 2.63 -10.45
CA ASN A 11 -15.26 2.75 -10.88
C ASN A 11 -15.00 4.23 -11.12
N THR A 12 -15.11 5.06 -10.09
CA THR A 12 -14.62 6.43 -10.20
C THR A 12 -13.12 6.36 -10.04
N ASP A 13 -12.38 6.70 -11.10
CA ASP A 13 -10.92 6.83 -11.07
C ASP A 13 -10.44 7.71 -9.91
N ALA A 14 -11.31 8.59 -9.38
CA ALA A 14 -11.12 9.36 -8.17
C ALA A 14 -10.74 8.53 -6.92
N ASP A 15 -11.12 7.25 -6.85
CA ASP A 15 -10.84 6.36 -5.71
C ASP A 15 -9.54 5.55 -5.89
N PHE A 16 -8.81 5.75 -6.99
CA PHE A 16 -7.59 5.04 -7.32
C PHE A 16 -6.39 5.98 -7.40
N TYR A 17 -5.23 5.49 -6.97
CA TYR A 17 -3.94 6.05 -7.35
C TYR A 17 -3.45 5.37 -8.62
N THR A 18 -2.77 6.14 -9.47
CA THR A 18 -1.97 5.59 -10.57
C THR A 18 -0.83 4.74 -10.03
N PHE A 19 -0.21 3.94 -10.91
CA PHE A 19 0.97 3.15 -10.58
C PHE A 19 2.08 4.02 -9.93
N GLU A 20 2.38 5.15 -10.55
CA GLU A 20 3.42 6.06 -10.06
C GLU A 20 3.06 6.62 -8.68
N GLU A 21 1.87 7.22 -8.52
CA GLU A 21 1.45 7.80 -7.25
C GLU A 21 1.41 6.77 -6.10
N ALA A 22 0.90 5.58 -6.37
CA ALA A 22 0.82 4.51 -5.38
C ALA A 22 2.22 4.10 -4.92
N ASN A 23 3.13 3.79 -5.86
CA ASN A 23 4.46 3.33 -5.52
C ASN A 23 5.32 4.43 -4.91
N THR A 24 5.21 5.68 -5.35
CA THR A 24 5.90 6.82 -4.71
C THR A 24 5.52 6.94 -3.24
N LYS A 25 4.23 6.87 -2.90
CA LYS A 25 3.76 6.91 -1.50
C LYS A 25 4.31 5.76 -0.66
N LEU A 26 4.31 4.55 -1.22
CA LEU A 26 4.85 3.38 -0.53
C LEU A 26 6.36 3.50 -0.31
N ILE A 27 7.13 3.91 -1.33
CA ILE A 27 8.58 4.11 -1.21
C ILE A 27 8.89 5.13 -0.11
N PHE A 28 8.23 6.30 -0.12
CA PHE A 28 8.44 7.32 0.91
C PHE A 28 8.11 6.81 2.32
N ALA A 29 7.05 6.01 2.48
CA ALA A 29 6.71 5.44 3.78
C ALA A 29 7.79 4.47 4.28
N TYR A 30 8.34 3.64 3.38
CA TYR A 30 9.39 2.68 3.72
C TYR A 30 10.70 3.38 4.04
N GLU A 31 11.11 4.36 3.22
CA GLU A 31 12.31 5.17 3.45
C GLU A 31 12.21 5.97 4.75
N SER A 32 11.06 6.61 5.00
CA SER A 32 10.82 7.32 6.26
C SER A 32 10.92 6.37 7.45
N LYS A 33 10.42 5.15 7.32
CA LYS A 33 10.50 4.14 8.37
C LYS A 33 11.94 3.68 8.61
N ASP A 34 12.69 3.48 7.54
CA ASP A 34 14.11 3.14 7.60
C ASP A 34 14.93 4.22 8.30
N VAL A 35 14.70 5.50 7.97
CA VAL A 35 15.33 6.63 8.68
C VAL A 35 14.94 6.64 10.16
N THR A 36 13.65 6.44 10.47
CA THR A 36 13.15 6.44 11.86
C THR A 36 13.75 5.32 12.70
N CYS A 37 13.96 4.16 12.11
CA CYS A 37 14.46 2.97 12.80
C CYS A 37 15.97 2.76 12.65
N ASN A 38 16.68 3.68 12.01
CA ASN A 38 18.10 3.57 11.68
C ASN A 38 18.44 2.25 10.96
N THR A 39 17.60 1.89 9.99
CA THR A 39 17.77 0.72 9.11
C THR A 39 17.95 1.17 7.67
N ASN A 40 18.46 0.27 6.83
CA ASN A 40 18.53 0.50 5.38
C ASN A 40 18.13 -0.80 4.68
N ARG A 41 16.89 -0.85 4.21
CA ARG A 41 16.31 -2.04 3.59
C ARG A 41 16.01 -1.75 2.12
N ARG A 42 16.14 -2.79 1.29
CA ARG A 42 15.67 -2.71 -0.09
C ARG A 42 14.15 -2.85 -0.10
N VAL A 43 13.45 -1.95 -0.80
CA VAL A 43 12.04 -2.14 -1.15
C VAL A 43 11.96 -3.28 -2.17
N THR A 44 11.27 -4.35 -1.82
CA THR A 44 11.18 -5.57 -2.67
C THR A 44 9.81 -5.80 -3.28
N ALA A 45 8.80 -5.02 -2.89
CA ALA A 45 7.44 -5.16 -3.36
C ALA A 45 6.94 -3.84 -3.94
N PHE A 46 6.57 -3.87 -5.21
CA PHE A 46 5.86 -2.80 -5.90
C PHE A 46 4.44 -3.26 -6.21
N VAL A 47 3.53 -2.30 -6.31
CA VAL A 47 2.14 -2.55 -6.69
C VAL A 47 2.01 -2.31 -8.18
N PRO A 48 1.89 -3.34 -9.03
CA PRO A 48 1.85 -3.16 -10.48
C PRO A 48 0.48 -2.62 -10.93
N GLY A 49 0.42 -1.49 -11.62
CA GLY A 49 -0.84 -0.88 -12.06
C GLY A 49 -1.50 0.03 -11.01
N ARG A 50 -2.77 0.39 -11.25
CA ARG A 50 -3.52 1.31 -10.39
C ARG A 50 -4.14 0.58 -9.20
N SER A 51 -4.17 1.24 -8.04
CA SER A 51 -4.68 0.65 -6.79
C SER A 51 -5.58 1.61 -6.04
N ARG A 52 -6.49 1.07 -5.23
CA ARG A 52 -7.43 1.90 -4.47
C ARG A 52 -6.65 2.77 -3.48
N LYS A 53 -7.00 4.05 -3.38
CA LYS A 53 -6.37 5.00 -2.46
C LYS A 53 -6.38 4.50 -1.02
N LYS A 54 -7.54 4.00 -0.57
CA LYS A 54 -7.75 3.35 0.72
C LYS A 54 -6.66 2.30 1.03
N ASP A 55 -6.37 1.42 0.08
CA ASP A 55 -5.47 0.28 0.33
C ASP A 55 -4.01 0.75 0.43
N ILE A 56 -3.63 1.74 -0.38
CA ILE A 56 -2.32 2.41 -0.28
C ILE A 56 -2.19 3.15 1.05
N ASP A 57 -3.19 3.95 1.43
CA ASP A 57 -3.16 4.75 2.66
C ASP A 57 -3.15 3.86 3.92
N LEU A 58 -3.86 2.74 3.89
CA LEU A 58 -3.82 1.73 4.95
C LEU A 58 -2.43 1.07 5.05
N CYS A 59 -1.80 0.74 3.92
CA CYS A 59 -0.44 0.21 3.93
C CYS A 59 0.56 1.24 4.48
N VAL A 60 0.51 2.50 4.05
CA VAL A 60 1.35 3.58 4.59
C VAL A 60 1.20 3.67 6.11
N SER A 61 -0.04 3.70 6.59
CA SER A 61 -0.33 3.75 8.03
C SER A 61 0.22 2.52 8.77
N ALA A 62 0.08 1.33 8.18
CA ALA A 62 0.59 0.09 8.76
C ALA A 62 2.12 0.11 8.86
N VAL A 63 2.83 0.58 7.83
CA VAL A 63 4.31 0.72 7.83
C VAL A 63 4.75 1.61 8.97
N LEU A 64 4.11 2.77 9.12
CA LEU A 64 4.45 3.73 10.18
C LEU A 64 4.15 3.16 11.58
N ALA A 65 3.13 2.32 11.73
CA ALA A 65 2.74 1.69 12.99
C ALA A 65 3.63 0.51 13.42
N VAL A 66 4.36 -0.14 12.51
CA VAL A 66 5.25 -1.27 12.86
C VAL A 66 6.35 -0.80 13.83
N SER A 67 6.64 -1.55 14.90
CA SER A 67 7.73 -1.17 15.81
C SER A 67 9.10 -1.26 15.14
N CYS A 68 10.08 -0.45 15.55
CA CYS A 68 11.43 -0.56 15.00
C CYS A 68 12.08 -1.92 15.24
N GLN A 69 11.79 -2.57 16.38
CA GLN A 69 12.24 -3.93 16.67
C GLN A 69 11.75 -4.94 15.62
N SER A 70 10.48 -4.84 15.23
CA SER A 70 9.89 -5.68 14.19
C SER A 70 10.39 -5.31 12.79
N TRP A 71 10.58 -4.01 12.54
CA TRP A 71 11.05 -3.48 11.26
C TRP A 71 12.50 -3.88 10.95
N SER A 72 13.37 -3.91 11.96
CA SER A 72 14.78 -4.28 11.84
C SER A 72 15.02 -5.80 11.82
N SER A 73 13.99 -6.61 12.03
CA SER A 73 14.14 -8.06 12.06
C SER A 73 14.50 -8.59 10.67
N THR A 74 15.74 -9.04 10.48
CA THR A 74 16.29 -9.52 9.20
C THR A 74 15.79 -10.91 8.79
N SER A 75 15.05 -11.60 9.67
CA SER A 75 14.58 -12.98 9.48
C SER A 75 13.27 -13.11 8.72
N ALA A 76 12.53 -12.01 8.47
CA ALA A 76 11.28 -12.02 7.73
C ALA A 76 11.10 -10.72 6.97
N ASP A 77 10.41 -10.78 5.83
CA ASP A 77 9.94 -9.57 5.15
C ASP A 77 8.95 -8.81 6.06
N SER A 78 9.46 -7.79 6.78
CA SER A 78 8.73 -6.96 7.74
C SER A 78 7.69 -6.04 7.09
N THR A 79 7.51 -6.13 5.77
CA THR A 79 6.39 -5.51 5.07
C THR A 79 5.07 -5.95 5.71
N PRO A 80 4.22 -5.01 6.17
CA PRO A 80 2.91 -5.34 6.74
C PRO A 80 2.06 -6.18 5.78
N ALA A 81 1.27 -7.12 6.32
CA ALA A 81 0.36 -7.94 5.51
C ALA A 81 -0.61 -7.10 4.67
N THR A 82 -1.05 -5.95 5.20
CA THR A 82 -1.87 -4.96 4.51
C THR A 82 -1.24 -4.47 3.20
N CYS A 83 0.08 -4.33 3.17
CA CYS A 83 0.81 -3.94 1.96
C CYS A 83 0.91 -5.08 0.94
N LYS A 84 1.02 -6.32 1.42
CA LYS A 84 1.08 -7.52 0.55
C LYS A 84 -0.29 -7.84 -0.06
N ALA A 85 -1.37 -7.43 0.59
CA ALA A 85 -2.74 -7.65 0.17
C ALA A 85 -3.29 -6.57 -0.77
N ILE A 86 -2.46 -5.62 -1.22
CA ILE A 86 -2.92 -4.56 -2.12
C ILE A 86 -3.33 -5.19 -3.45
N GLU A 87 -4.62 -5.11 -3.75
CA GLU A 87 -5.14 -5.45 -5.07
C GLU A 87 -4.84 -4.32 -6.05
N PHE A 88 -4.52 -4.71 -7.28
CA PHE A 88 -4.25 -3.78 -8.36
C PHE A 88 -5.06 -4.13 -9.59
N ARG A 89 -5.26 -3.12 -10.44
CA ARG A 89 -5.88 -3.29 -11.75
C ARG A 89 -4.87 -2.93 -12.82
N TYR A 90 -4.70 -3.84 -13.77
CA TYR A 90 -4.01 -3.58 -15.03
C TYR A 90 -4.75 -2.52 -15.86
#